data_AF-A0A838U6H9-F1
#
_entry.id   AF-A0A838U6H9-F1
#
_cell.length_a   1.000
_cell.length_b   1.000
_cell.length_c   1.000
_cell.angle_alpha   90.00
_cell.angle_beta   90.00
_cell.angle_gamma   90.00
#
_symmetry.space_group_name_H-M   'P 1'
#
loop_
_entity.id
_entity.type
_entity.pdbx_description
1 polymer ?
#
loop_
_entity_poly.entity_id
_entity_poly.type
_entity_poly.pdbx_seq_one_letter_code
_entity_poly.pdbx_strand_id
1 'polypeptide(L)'
;MLEKYRATIHGETISWDGDIPDEVTKDGIMEVYVTRVGETINTVPNGQRAMAALERIAEKGGIQSIVDPVAWQREIRKDRPLPGRE
;
A
#
# COMPACT_ATOMS: atom_id res chain seq x y z
N MET A 1 2.23 -16.71 21.09
CA MET A 1 1.23 -17.33 20.20
C MET A 1 0.19 -16.26 19.88
N LEU A 2 -0.31 -16.17 18.64
CA LEU A 2 -1.29 -15.15 18.25
C LEU A 2 -2.67 -15.81 18.14
N GLU A 3 -3.59 -15.39 19.00
CA GLU A 3 -4.99 -15.80 18.94
C GLU A 3 -5.80 -14.75 18.18
N LYS A 4 -6.82 -15.19 17.43
CA LYS A 4 -7.62 -14.32 16.59
C LYS A 4 -9.05 -14.30 17.10
N TYR A 5 -9.50 -13.12 17.47
CA TYR A 5 -10.86 -12.85 17.92
C TYR A 5 -11.55 -11.94 16.93
N ARG A 6 -12.85 -12.17 16.72
CA ARG A 6 -13.66 -11.31 15.87
C ARG A 6 -14.27 -10.21 16.73
N ALA A 7 -14.17 -8.98 16.26
CA ALA A 7 -14.75 -7.83 16.95
C ALA A 7 -15.09 -6.72 15.95
N THR A 8 -16.02 -5.88 16.36
CA THR A 8 -16.40 -4.65 15.67
C THR A 8 -15.97 -3.44 16.50
N ILE A 9 -15.45 -2.41 15.84
CA ILE A 9 -15.01 -1.16 16.50
C ILE A 9 -16.07 -0.09 16.31
N HIS A 10 -16.59 0.44 17.41
CA HIS A 10 -17.51 1.57 17.47
C HIS A 10 -16.85 2.75 18.18
N GLY A 11 -16.38 3.74 17.41
CA GLY A 11 -15.60 4.85 17.96
C GLY A 11 -14.31 4.36 18.61
N GLU A 12 -14.21 4.49 19.93
CA GLU A 12 -13.06 4.05 20.73
C GLU A 12 -13.30 2.70 21.43
N THR A 13 -14.48 2.09 21.24
CA THR A 13 -14.86 0.85 21.93
C THR A 13 -14.82 -0.35 20.99
N ILE A 14 -14.17 -1.43 21.43
CA ILE A 14 -14.19 -2.73 20.77
C ILE A 14 -15.36 -3.54 21.33
N SER A 15 -16.20 -4.09 20.46
CA SER A 15 -17.28 -5.02 20.81
C SER A 15 -16.96 -6.39 20.20
N TRP A 16 -16.89 -7.42 21.04
CA TRP A 16 -16.56 -8.78 20.61
C TRP A 16 -17.73 -9.45 19.91
N ASP A 17 -17.47 -10.06 18.75
CA ASP A 17 -18.45 -10.80 17.97
C ASP A 17 -18.23 -12.31 18.20
N GLY A 18 -18.81 -12.85 19.28
CA GLY A 18 -18.74 -14.29 19.61
C GLY A 18 -17.88 -14.58 20.83
N ASP A 19 -16.94 -15.52 20.71
CA ASP A 19 -16.09 -15.94 21.82
C ASP A 19 -15.23 -14.78 22.31
N ILE A 20 -15.30 -14.54 23.62
CA ILE A 20 -14.57 -13.47 24.31
C ILE A 20 -13.37 -14.12 24.99
N PRO A 21 -12.16 -13.52 24.91
CA PRO A 21 -11.02 -14.01 25.66
C PRO A 21 -11.32 -14.03 27.16
N ASP A 22 -10.98 -15.13 27.83
CA ASP A 22 -11.27 -15.32 29.26
C ASP A 22 -10.65 -14.21 30.13
N GLU A 23 -9.50 -13.65 29.71
CA GLU A 23 -8.80 -12.58 30.42
C GLU A 23 -9.56 -11.25 30.42
N VAL A 24 -10.43 -11.01 29.43
CA VAL A 24 -11.25 -9.79 29.34
C VAL A 24 -12.47 -9.88 30.26
N THR A 25 -12.96 -11.08 30.58
CA THR A 25 -14.20 -11.28 31.36
C THR A 25 -14.11 -10.90 32.84
N LYS A 26 -12.92 -10.57 33.36
CA LYS A 26 -12.64 -10.32 34.79
C LYS A 26 -11.92 -9.00 35.06
N ASP A 27 -12.40 -7.90 34.49
CA ASP A 27 -11.79 -6.56 34.64
C ASP A 27 -10.31 -6.47 34.21
N GLY A 28 -9.87 -7.43 33.38
CA GLY A 28 -8.50 -7.51 32.90
C GLY A 28 -8.24 -6.54 31.77
N ILE A 29 -7.05 -5.92 31.78
CA ILE A 29 -6.54 -5.13 30.67
C ILE A 29 -5.82 -6.09 29.72
N MET A 30 -6.25 -6.15 28.46
CA MET A 30 -5.60 -6.94 27.40
C MET A 30 -5.06 -6.00 26.31
N GLU A 31 -3.77 -6.14 25.99
CA GLU A 31 -3.17 -5.49 24.82
C GLU A 31 -3.56 -6.25 23.54
N VAL A 32 -4.04 -5.53 22.53
CA VAL A 32 -4.51 -6.13 21.26
C VAL A 32 -3.90 -5.45 20.05
N TYR A 33 -3.62 -6.23 19.01
CA TYR A 33 -3.25 -5.73 17.69
C TYR A 33 -4.48 -5.72 16.78
N VAL A 34 -4.96 -4.54 16.41
CA VAL A 34 -6.13 -4.38 15.53
C VAL A 34 -5.69 -4.35 14.08
N THR A 35 -6.17 -5.30 13.29
CA THR A 35 -6.00 -5.29 11.82
C THR A 35 -7.36 -5.06 11.18
N ARG A 36 -7.53 -3.96 10.45
CA ARG A 36 -8.78 -3.66 9.75
C ARG A 36 -9.00 -4.67 8.62
N VAL A 37 -10.04 -5.48 8.72
CA VAL A 37 -10.54 -6.30 7.60
C VAL A 37 -11.36 -5.37 6.70
N GLY A 38 -10.68 -4.78 5.71
CA GLY A 38 -11.34 -4.16 4.56
C GLY A 38 -11.02 -4.98 3.32
N GLU A 39 -11.90 -4.92 2.32
CA GLU A 39 -11.42 -5.19 0.97
C GLU A 39 -10.25 -4.25 0.73
N THR A 40 -9.06 -4.81 0.50
CA THR A 40 -8.06 -4.08 -0.29
C THR A 40 -8.83 -3.51 -1.46
N ILE A 41 -8.77 -2.19 -1.65
CA ILE A 41 -9.31 -1.57 -2.85
C ILE A 41 -8.49 -2.18 -3.99
N ASN A 42 -8.96 -3.31 -4.51
CA ASN A 42 -8.56 -3.83 -5.78
C ASN A 42 -9.14 -2.79 -6.73
N THR A 43 -8.33 -1.76 -7.00
CA THR A 43 -8.64 -0.83 -8.07
C THR A 43 -8.65 -1.70 -9.30
N VAL A 44 -9.87 -2.09 -9.73
CA VAL A 44 -10.04 -2.75 -11.02
C VAL A 44 -9.27 -1.88 -12.00
N PRO A 45 -8.25 -2.44 -12.71
CA PRO A 45 -7.40 -1.63 -13.57
C PRO A 45 -8.27 -0.82 -14.51
N ASN A 46 -8.32 0.50 -14.31
CA ASN A 46 -9.14 1.38 -15.12
C ASN A 46 -8.36 1.69 -16.39
N GLY A 47 -8.47 0.78 -17.37
CA GLY A 47 -7.79 0.89 -18.66
C GLY A 47 -8.08 2.22 -19.37
N GLN A 48 -9.27 2.78 -19.17
CA GLN A 48 -9.63 4.07 -19.75
C GLN A 48 -8.86 5.24 -19.13
N ARG A 49 -8.64 5.22 -17.81
CA ARG A 49 -7.80 6.20 -17.13
C ARG A 49 -6.32 6.06 -17.53
N ALA A 50 -5.85 4.82 -17.74
CA ALA A 50 -4.51 4.56 -18.24
C ALA A 50 -4.32 5.09 -19.67
N MET A 51 -5.26 4.82 -20.57
CA MET A 51 -5.23 5.32 -21.95
C MET A 51 -5.27 6.85 -22.00
N ALA A 52 -6.15 7.50 -21.24
CA ALA A 52 -6.20 8.95 -21.16
C ALA A 52 -4.90 9.57 -20.62
N ALA A 53 -4.18 8.88 -19.74
CA ALA A 53 -2.87 9.32 -19.28
C ALA A 53 -1.81 9.20 -20.40
N LEU A 54 -1.84 8.11 -21.17
CA LEU A 54 -0.93 7.89 -22.30
C LEU A 54 -1.16 8.91 -23.43
N GLU A 55 -2.42 9.22 -23.75
CA GLU A 55 -2.77 10.26 -24.74
C GLU A 55 -2.19 11.62 -24.36
N ARG A 56 -2.36 12.06 -23.11
CA ARG A 56 -1.78 13.32 -22.62
C ARG A 56 -0.26 13.36 -22.67
N ILE A 57 0.40 12.20 -22.52
CA ILE A 57 1.86 12.11 -22.66
C ILE A 57 2.24 12.27 -24.14
N ALA A 58 1.51 11.62 -25.05
CA ALA A 58 1.73 11.72 -26.49
C ALA A 58 1.51 13.15 -27.02
N GLU A 59 0.44 13.83 -26.57
CA GLU A 59 0.14 15.24 -26.92
C GLU A 59 1.28 16.19 -26.55
N LYS A 60 2.03 15.88 -25.48
CA LYS A 60 3.19 16.67 -25.03
C LYS A 60 4.49 16.33 -25.77
N GLY A 61 4.43 15.51 -26.81
CA GLY A 61 5.61 15.05 -27.55
C GLY A 61 6.24 13.77 -27.00
N GLY A 62 5.65 13.15 -25.97
CA GLY A 62 6.11 11.89 -25.40
C GLY A 62 7.57 11.93 -24.99
N ILE A 63 8.34 10.92 -25.43
CA ILE A 63 9.79 10.81 -25.18
C ILE A 63 10.63 11.32 -26.37
N GLN A 64 10.03 11.95 -27.36
CA GLN A 64 10.74 12.36 -28.59
C GLN A 64 11.84 13.39 -28.34
N SER A 65 11.74 14.16 -27.24
CA SER A 65 12.79 15.11 -26.83
C SER A 65 14.04 14.44 -26.25
N ILE A 66 14.01 13.11 -26.01
CA ILE A 66 15.14 12.35 -25.47
C ILE A 66 15.96 11.81 -26.64
N VAL A 67 17.00 12.55 -27.02
CA VAL A 67 17.87 12.22 -28.16
C VAL A 67 18.75 10.98 -27.88
N ASP A 68 19.31 10.91 -26.68
CA ASP A 68 20.06 9.73 -26.19
C ASP A 68 19.44 9.25 -24.87
N PRO A 69 18.60 8.20 -24.92
CA PRO A 69 17.96 7.64 -23.73
C PRO A 69 18.94 7.13 -22.68
N VAL A 70 20.12 6.65 -23.10
CA VAL A 70 21.12 6.09 -22.18
C VAL A 70 21.85 7.21 -21.45
N ALA A 71 22.25 8.27 -22.16
CA ALA A 71 22.83 9.45 -21.54
C ALA A 71 21.83 10.14 -20.60
N TRP A 72 20.59 10.36 -21.06
CA TRP A 72 19.52 10.92 -20.24
C TRP A 72 19.27 10.07 -18.97
N GLN A 73 19.25 8.74 -19.10
CA GLN A 73 19.10 7.87 -17.95
C GLN A 73 20.25 8.03 -16.94
N ARG A 74 21.50 8.18 -17.38
CA ARG A 74 22.66 8.42 -16.50
C ARG A 74 22.64 9.79 -15.84
N GLU A 75 22.13 10.81 -16.53
CA GLU A 75 21.95 12.15 -15.97
C GLU A 75 20.87 12.17 -14.88
N ILE A 76 19.70 11.56 -15.15
CA ILE A 76 18.56 11.53 -14.24
C ILE A 76 18.80 10.55 -13.09
N ARG A 77 19.31 9.36 -13.38
CA ARG A 77 19.76 8.40 -12.38
C ARG A 77 21.23 8.70 -12.12
N LYS A 78 21.50 9.61 -11.17
CA LYS A 78 22.84 9.75 -10.58
C LYS A 78 23.41 8.35 -10.37
N ASP A 79 24.49 8.02 -11.08
CA ASP A 79 25.09 6.69 -11.05
C ASP A 79 25.30 6.30 -9.59
N ARG A 80 24.45 5.40 -9.09
CA ARG A 80 24.54 4.92 -7.73
C ARG A 80 25.54 3.77 -7.76
N PRO A 81 26.65 3.84 -7.02
CA PRO A 81 27.54 2.70 -6.92
C PRO A 81 26.74 1.49 -6.44
N LEU A 82 26.95 0.35 -7.09
CA LEU A 82 26.35 -0.89 -6.66
C LEU A 82 26.95 -1.26 -5.28
N PRO A 83 26.13 -1.48 -4.24
CA PRO A 83 26.67 -1.91 -2.96
C PRO A 83 27.41 -3.25 -3.15
N GLY A 84 28.68 -3.31 -2.76
CA GLY A 84 29.51 -4.52 -2.81
C GLY A 84 30.36 -4.72 -4.07
N ARG A 85 30.56 -3.69 -4.90
CA ARG A 85 31.63 -3.66 -5.91
C ARG A 85 32.65 -2.58 -5.58
N GLU A 86 33.66 -2.94 -4.81
CA GLU A 86 35.02 -2.38 -4.98
C GLU A 86 35.83 -3.33 -5.89
#